data_AF-A0A7C4HF58-F1
#
_entry.id   AF-A0A7C4HF58-F1
#
_cell.length_a   1.000
_cell.length_b   1.000
_cell.length_c   1.000
_cell.angle_alpha   90.00
_cell.angle_beta   90.00
_cell.angle_gamma   90.00
#
_symmetry.space_group_name_H-M   'P 1'
#
loop_
_entity.id
_entity.type
_entity.pdbx_description
1 polymer ?
#
loop_
_entity_poly.entity_id
_entity_poly.type
_entity_poly.pdbx_seq_one_letter_code
_entity_poly.pdbx_strand_id
1 'polypeptide(L)'
;MHIRELKSIVLDEVVQRREEGYDTREVEEWLSRVKEPSTSDLERVLRGLEVCPLRSDFPYVEPLDFDGIVAERPWEPGRVELSLSDGEVLDKIYGGWLGRCAGCLLGKPVEGFSREQIEVWLRTADAYPLDDYFPPIYDVPSDAPGW
;
A
#
# COMPACT_ATOMS: atom_id res chain seq x y z
N MET A 1 9.28 9.88 -16.37
CA MET A 1 7.94 9.49 -15.89
C MET A 1 6.96 9.62 -17.03
N HIS A 2 6.20 8.57 -17.33
CA HIS A 2 5.19 8.60 -18.39
C HIS A 2 4.03 9.51 -17.95
N ILE A 3 3.44 10.32 -18.83
CA ILE A 3 2.39 11.30 -18.46
C ILE A 3 1.19 10.65 -17.76
N ARG A 4 0.86 9.40 -18.13
CA ARG A 4 -0.18 8.60 -17.44
C ARG A 4 0.18 8.27 -15.98
N GLU A 5 1.44 7.92 -15.72
CA GLU A 5 1.91 7.64 -14.35
C GLU A 5 1.87 8.91 -13.51
N LEU A 6 2.36 10.04 -14.06
CA LEU A 6 2.29 11.35 -13.39
C LEU A 6 0.85 11.71 -13.05
N LYS A 7 -0.09 11.48 -13.98
CA LYS A 7 -1.51 11.71 -13.73
C LYS A 7 -2.03 10.86 -12.57
N SER A 8 -1.63 9.59 -12.46
CA SER A 8 -1.99 8.74 -11.33
C SER A 8 -1.47 9.32 -10.01
N ILE A 9 -0.18 9.66 -9.97
CA ILE A 9 0.45 10.25 -8.77
C ILE A 9 -0.27 11.52 -8.33
N VAL A 10 -0.64 12.40 -9.26
CA VAL A 10 -1.40 13.62 -8.92
C VAL A 10 -2.76 13.27 -8.31
N LEU A 11 -3.47 12.28 -8.84
CA LEU A 11 -4.76 11.86 -8.30
C LEU A 11 -4.61 11.25 -6.90
N ASP A 12 -3.59 10.42 -6.70
CA ASP A 12 -3.29 9.79 -5.41
C ASP A 12 -2.89 10.86 -4.37
N GLU A 13 -2.07 11.84 -4.75
CA GLU A 13 -1.68 12.97 -3.91
C GLU A 13 -2.89 13.81 -3.47
N VAL A 14 -3.83 14.09 -4.38
CA VAL A 14 -5.07 14.81 -4.03
C VAL A 14 -5.87 14.04 -2.96
N VAL A 15 -5.98 12.71 -3.12
CA VAL A 15 -6.66 11.86 -2.13
C VAL A 15 -5.94 11.94 -0.78
N GLN A 16 -4.62 11.76 -0.78
CA GLN A 16 -3.79 11.82 0.42
C GLN A 16 -3.95 13.16 1.15
N ARG A 17 -3.74 14.29 0.46
CA ARG A 17 -3.82 15.63 1.06
C ARG A 17 -5.20 15.93 1.63
N ARG A 18 -6.27 15.45 0.99
CA ARG A 18 -7.63 15.57 1.50
C ARG A 18 -7.85 14.75 2.77
N GLU A 19 -7.30 13.53 2.84
CA GLU A 19 -7.38 12.66 4.01
C GLU A 19 -6.56 13.22 5.19
N GLU A 20 -5.43 13.86 4.90
CA GLU A 20 -4.61 14.62 5.85
C GLU A 20 -5.23 15.97 6.25
N GLY A 21 -6.40 16.31 5.73
CA GLY A 21 -7.17 17.49 6.16
C GLY A 21 -6.86 18.79 5.45
N TYR A 22 -6.09 18.77 4.37
CA TYR A 22 -5.78 19.96 3.58
C TYR A 22 -6.91 20.31 2.60
N ASP A 23 -6.97 21.59 2.24
CA ASP A 23 -7.98 22.10 1.31
C ASP A 23 -7.57 21.85 -0.16
N THR A 24 -8.13 20.80 -0.75
CA THR A 24 -7.87 20.37 -2.13
C THR A 24 -8.91 20.86 -3.14
N ARG A 25 -9.93 21.62 -2.72
CA ARG A 25 -11.12 21.92 -3.55
C ARG A 25 -10.78 22.56 -4.89
N GLU A 26 -9.89 23.55 -4.89
CA GLU A 26 -9.48 24.24 -6.13
C GLU A 26 -8.79 23.29 -7.12
N VAL A 27 -7.98 22.37 -6.62
CA VAL A 27 -7.26 21.38 -7.43
C VAL A 27 -8.23 20.35 -8.01
N GLU A 28 -9.14 19.83 -7.19
CA GLU A 28 -10.17 18.89 -7.62
C GLU A 28 -11.10 19.51 -8.69
N GLU A 29 -11.52 20.76 -8.50
CA GLU A 29 -12.30 21.50 -9.49
C GLU A 29 -11.54 21.66 -10.81
N TRP A 30 -10.26 22.00 -10.76
CA TRP A 30 -9.44 22.12 -11.96
C TRP A 30 -9.28 20.79 -12.68
N LEU A 31 -9.00 19.70 -11.95
CA LEU A 31 -8.87 18.34 -12.51
C LEU A 31 -10.17 17.86 -13.17
N SER A 32 -11.34 18.27 -12.65
CA SER A 32 -12.64 17.93 -13.25
C SER A 32 -12.88 18.61 -14.61
N ARG A 33 -12.25 19.77 -14.84
CA ARG A 33 -12.41 20.58 -16.06
C ARG A 33 -11.39 20.22 -17.13
N VAL A 34 -10.18 19.81 -16.74
CA VAL A 34 -9.08 19.54 -17.68
C VAL A 34 -9.06 18.07 -18.09
N LYS A 35 -9.47 17.79 -19.33
CA LYS A 35 -9.53 16.42 -19.87
C LYS A 35 -8.14 15.83 -20.16
N GLU A 36 -7.25 16.64 -20.74
CA GLU A 36 -5.90 16.25 -21.13
C GLU A 36 -4.87 17.25 -20.60
N PRO A 37 -4.46 17.12 -19.32
CA PRO A 37 -3.45 17.98 -18.73
C PRO A 37 -2.07 17.68 -19.31
N SER A 38 -1.27 18.71 -19.56
CA SER A 38 0.14 18.53 -19.92
C SER A 38 0.97 18.15 -18.68
N THR A 39 2.19 17.66 -18.89
CA THR A 39 3.15 17.42 -17.80
C THR A 39 3.36 18.66 -16.94
N SER A 40 3.51 19.84 -17.58
CA SER A 40 3.69 21.10 -16.86
C SER A 40 2.47 21.49 -16.02
N ASP A 41 1.26 21.14 -16.48
CA ASP A 41 0.05 21.39 -15.70
C ASP A 41 0.00 20.52 -14.45
N LEU A 42 0.31 19.23 -14.59
CA LEU A 42 0.35 18.28 -13.48
C LEU A 42 1.42 18.65 -12.45
N GLU A 43 2.61 19.06 -12.88
CA GLU A 43 3.65 19.55 -11.97
C GLU A 43 3.23 20.84 -11.24
N ARG A 44 2.48 21.72 -11.90
CA ARG A 44 1.93 22.92 -11.26
C ARG A 44 0.90 22.55 -10.19
N VAL A 45 0.10 21.53 -10.43
CA VAL A 45 -0.85 21.02 -9.43
C VAL A 45 -0.13 20.45 -8.22
N LEU A 46 0.88 19.61 -8.41
CA LEU A 46 1.66 19.04 -7.30
C LEU A 46 2.25 20.14 -6.41
N ARG A 47 2.89 21.15 -7.00
CA ARG A 47 3.39 22.32 -6.25
C ARG A 47 2.29 23.10 -5.52
N GLY A 48 1.06 23.10 -6.06
CA GLY A 48 -0.09 23.69 -5.38
C GLY A 48 -0.50 22.91 -4.14
N LEU A 49 -0.53 21.57 -4.24
CA LEU A 49 -0.90 20.67 -3.14
C LEU A 49 0.09 20.73 -1.96
N GLU A 50 1.38 20.94 -2.25
CA GLU A 50 2.43 21.13 -1.23
C GLU A 50 2.16 22.33 -0.29
N VAL A 51 1.49 23.37 -0.79
CA VAL A 51 1.24 24.62 -0.04
C VAL A 51 -0.23 24.86 0.30
N CYS A 52 -1.11 23.89 0.00
CA CYS A 52 -2.52 23.97 0.38
C CYS A 52 -2.65 24.15 1.90
N PRO A 53 -3.59 24.99 2.37
CA PRO A 53 -3.80 25.21 3.80
C PRO A 53 -4.52 24.02 4.44
N LEU A 54 -4.22 23.77 5.72
CA LEU A 54 -5.02 22.85 6.54
C LEU A 54 -6.43 23.43 6.71
N ARG A 55 -7.46 22.60 6.59
CA ARG A 55 -8.84 23.02 6.80
C ARG A 55 -9.07 23.33 8.29
N SER A 56 -9.81 24.41 8.56
CA SER A 56 -10.14 24.82 9.93
C SER A 56 -11.07 23.86 10.67
N ASP A 57 -11.74 22.96 9.94
CA ASP A 57 -12.65 21.96 10.48
C ASP A 57 -12.03 20.55 10.54
N PHE A 58 -10.72 20.40 10.26
CA PHE A 58 -10.04 19.13 10.38
C PHE A 58 -9.90 18.74 11.87
N PRO A 59 -10.44 17.60 12.31
CA PRO A 59 -10.59 17.31 13.74
C PRO A 59 -9.34 16.73 14.40
N TYR A 60 -8.33 16.34 13.61
CA TYR A 60 -7.14 15.65 14.11
C TYR A 60 -5.95 16.60 14.21
N VAL A 61 -5.14 16.38 15.24
CA VAL A 61 -3.84 17.03 15.42
C VAL A 61 -2.78 15.96 15.19
N GLU A 62 -1.82 16.22 14.30
CA GLU A 62 -0.76 15.28 13.92
C GLU A 62 0.62 15.77 14.39
N PRO A 63 0.92 15.65 15.69
CA PRO A 63 2.22 16.03 16.24
C PRO A 63 3.30 15.04 15.81
N LEU A 64 4.53 15.54 15.66
CA LEU A 64 5.70 14.71 15.31
C LEU A 64 6.51 14.29 16.54
N ASP A 65 6.38 15.02 17.64
CA ASP A 65 7.07 14.71 18.89
C ASP A 65 6.28 13.73 19.75
N PHE A 66 7.02 13.00 20.58
CA PHE A 66 6.45 11.95 21.42
C PHE A 66 5.39 12.47 22.40
N ASP A 67 5.65 13.62 23.03
CA ASP A 67 4.76 14.17 24.06
C ASP A 67 3.42 14.61 23.43
N GLY A 68 3.47 15.23 22.25
CA GLY A 68 2.29 15.56 21.45
C GLY A 68 1.51 14.32 21.03
N ILE A 69 2.17 13.28 20.52
CA ILE A 69 1.50 12.02 20.13
C ILE A 69 0.80 11.39 21.34
N VAL A 70 1.45 11.42 22.51
CA VAL A 70 0.87 10.92 23.76
C VAL A 70 -0.33 11.74 24.22
N ALA A 71 -0.35 13.05 23.97
CA ALA A 71 -1.47 13.92 24.33
C ALA A 71 -2.69 13.74 23.40
N GLU A 72 -2.47 13.56 22.09
CA GLU A 72 -3.54 13.44 21.08
C GLU A 72 -4.09 12.02 20.94
N ARG A 73 -3.46 11.02 21.57
CA ARG A 73 -3.98 9.64 21.52
C ARG A 73 -5.38 9.57 22.16
N PRO A 74 -6.41 9.03 21.47
CA PRO A 74 -7.79 9.04 21.95
C PRO A 74 -8.04 8.10 23.14
N TRP A 75 -7.13 7.15 23.39
CA TRP A 75 -7.23 6.17 24.46
C TRP A 75 -5.84 5.92 25.02
N GLU A 76 -5.70 5.83 26.35
CA GLU A 76 -4.54 5.18 26.92
C GLU A 76 -4.71 3.69 26.70
N PRO A 77 -3.90 3.04 25.84
CA PRO A 77 -4.03 1.62 25.68
C PRO A 77 -3.77 0.98 27.03
N GLY A 78 -4.82 0.35 27.59
CA GLY A 78 -4.69 -0.48 28.76
C GLY A 78 -3.51 -1.41 28.51
N ARG A 79 -2.57 -1.43 29.45
CA ARG A 79 -1.41 -2.32 29.30
C ARG A 79 -1.95 -3.72 29.09
N VAL A 80 -1.67 -4.29 27.93
CA VAL A 80 -1.92 -5.71 27.69
C VAL A 80 -0.94 -6.44 28.60
N GLU A 81 -1.45 -7.02 29.68
CA GLU A 81 -0.65 -7.94 30.49
C GLU A 81 -0.39 -9.18 29.65
N LEU A 82 0.80 -9.21 29.04
CA LEU A 82 1.29 -10.38 28.33
C LEU A 82 1.81 -11.37 29.37
N SER A 83 1.03 -12.38 29.70
CA SER A 83 1.47 -13.52 30.49
C SER A 83 2.20 -14.52 29.58
N LEU A 84 3.36 -14.13 29.06
CA LEU A 84 4.24 -15.00 28.28
C LEU A 84 5.56 -15.13 29.04
N SER A 85 6.08 -16.36 29.12
CA SER A 85 7.46 -16.59 29.49
C SER A 85 8.41 -16.05 28.42
N ASP A 86 9.66 -15.78 28.80
CA ASP A 86 10.70 -15.34 27.86
C ASP A 86 10.87 -16.33 26.68
N GLY A 87 10.69 -17.63 26.94
CA GLY A 87 10.73 -18.67 25.91
C GLY A 87 9.59 -18.54 24.90
N GLU A 88 8.37 -18.25 25.35
CA GLU A 88 7.21 -18.02 24.46
C GLU A 88 7.34 -16.71 23.67
N VAL A 89 7.92 -15.68 24.28
CA VAL A 89 8.24 -14.43 23.57
C VAL A 89 9.25 -14.69 22.46
N LEU A 90 10.33 -15.41 22.77
CA LEU A 90 11.35 -15.76 21.78
C LEU A 90 10.76 -16.59 20.64
N ASP A 91 9.96 -17.62 20.95
CA ASP A 91 9.32 -18.47 19.95
C ASP A 91 8.43 -17.67 18.99
N LYS A 92 7.62 -16.74 19.51
CA LYS A 92 6.76 -15.88 18.68
C LYS A 92 7.54 -14.93 17.78
N ILE A 93 8.57 -14.27 18.32
CA ILE A 93 9.43 -13.36 17.55
C ILE A 93 10.17 -14.13 16.46
N TYR A 94 10.77 -15.26 16.83
CA TYR A 94 11.55 -16.09 15.92
C TYR A 94 10.67 -16.70 14.82
N GLY A 95 9.50 -17.24 15.19
CA GLY A 95 8.51 -17.73 14.25
C GLY A 95 7.99 -16.64 13.32
N GLY A 96 7.74 -15.42 13.83
CA GLY A 96 7.37 -14.27 13.01
C GLY A 96 8.45 -13.87 12.01
N TRP A 97 9.72 -13.86 12.44
CA TRP A 97 10.85 -13.59 11.55
C TRP A 97 10.99 -14.64 10.44
N LEU A 98 10.99 -15.93 10.80
CA LEU A 98 11.06 -17.02 9.84
C LEU A 98 9.86 -17.03 8.90
N GLY A 99 8.66 -16.82 9.44
CA GLY A 99 7.42 -16.72 8.67
C GLY A 99 7.47 -15.60 7.64
N ARG A 100 8.02 -14.44 8.01
CA ARG A 100 8.24 -13.33 7.06
C ARG A 100 9.23 -13.73 5.97
N CYS A 101 10.36 -14.35 6.32
CA CYS A 101 11.34 -14.82 5.33
C CYS A 101 10.73 -15.83 4.35
N ALA A 102 10.04 -16.84 4.86
CA ALA A 102 9.38 -17.86 4.05
C ALA A 102 8.27 -17.25 3.18
N GLY A 103 7.41 -16.40 3.76
CA GLY A 103 6.32 -15.74 3.05
C GLY A 103 6.80 -14.82 1.92
N CYS A 104 7.85 -14.02 2.16
CA CYS A 104 8.43 -13.18 1.11
C CYS A 104 8.99 -14.00 -0.05
N LEU A 105 9.65 -15.13 0.23
CA LEU A 105 10.20 -16.01 -0.80
C LEU A 105 9.09 -16.71 -1.59
N LEU A 106 8.14 -17.33 -0.89
CA LEU A 106 7.05 -18.12 -1.49
C LEU A 106 6.02 -17.26 -2.23
N GLY A 107 5.80 -16.02 -1.77
CA GLY A 107 4.87 -15.09 -2.40
C GLY A 107 5.44 -14.38 -3.64
N LYS A 108 6.76 -14.38 -3.82
CA LYS A 108 7.40 -13.61 -4.91
C LYS A 108 6.93 -14.00 -6.32
N PRO A 109 6.76 -15.30 -6.65
CA PRO A 109 6.30 -15.70 -7.98
C PRO A 109 4.89 -15.20 -8.32
N VAL A 110 4.06 -14.91 -7.33
CA VAL A 110 2.63 -14.59 -7.50
C VAL A 110 2.27 -13.16 -7.08
N GLU A 111 3.27 -12.30 -6.91
CA GLU A 111 3.06 -10.90 -6.57
C GLU A 111 2.28 -10.20 -7.70
N GLY A 112 1.10 -9.65 -7.36
CA GLY A 112 0.21 -9.01 -8.32
C GLY A 112 -0.78 -9.93 -9.02
N PHE A 113 -0.78 -11.24 -8.72
CA PHE A 113 -1.73 -12.18 -9.32
C PHE A 113 -3.00 -12.32 -8.47
N SER A 114 -4.14 -12.45 -9.15
CA SER A 114 -5.40 -12.85 -8.57
C SER A 114 -5.34 -14.33 -8.17
N ARG A 115 -6.25 -14.74 -7.28
CA ARG A 115 -6.38 -16.13 -6.87
C ARG A 115 -6.60 -17.07 -8.06
N GLU A 116 -7.43 -16.65 -9.02
CA GLU A 116 -7.76 -17.40 -10.21
C GLU A 116 -6.54 -17.57 -11.12
N GLN A 117 -5.71 -16.53 -11.25
CA GLN A 117 -4.46 -16.56 -12.00
C GLN A 117 -3.46 -17.54 -11.39
N ILE A 118 -3.32 -17.53 -10.06
CA ILE A 118 -2.48 -18.48 -9.31
C ILE A 118 -2.96 -19.92 -9.54
N GLU A 119 -4.27 -20.16 -9.47
CA GLU A 119 -4.82 -21.50 -9.68
C GLU A 119 -4.58 -22.00 -11.11
N VAL A 120 -4.77 -21.14 -12.13
CA VAL A 120 -4.48 -21.49 -13.53
C VAL A 120 -3.02 -21.89 -13.69
N TRP A 121 -2.08 -21.10 -13.16
CA TRP A 121 -0.66 -21.44 -13.18
C TRP A 121 -0.43 -22.82 -12.56
N LEU A 122 -0.86 -23.01 -11.31
CA LEU A 122 -0.59 -24.26 -10.59
C LEU A 122 -1.17 -25.49 -11.30
N ARG A 123 -2.33 -25.35 -11.95
CA ARG A 123 -2.90 -26.43 -12.77
C ARG A 123 -2.10 -26.69 -14.04
N THR A 124 -1.62 -25.64 -14.72
CA THR A 124 -0.72 -25.77 -15.87
C THR A 124 0.58 -26.48 -15.50
N ALA A 125 1.07 -26.28 -14.27
CA ALA A 125 2.27 -26.91 -13.76
C ALA A 125 2.04 -28.26 -13.05
N ASP A 126 0.83 -28.82 -13.08
CA ASP A 126 0.43 -30.04 -12.36
C ASP A 126 0.79 -30.04 -10.85
N ALA A 127 0.67 -28.87 -10.23
CA ALA A 127 1.06 -28.60 -8.84
C ALA A 127 -0.09 -28.02 -8.00
N TYR A 128 -1.34 -28.24 -8.41
CA TYR A 128 -2.51 -27.81 -7.64
C TYR A 128 -3.12 -28.99 -6.84
N PRO A 129 -3.35 -28.86 -5.52
CA PRO A 129 -3.05 -27.71 -4.67
C PRO A 129 -1.55 -27.59 -4.38
N LEU A 130 -1.06 -26.36 -4.21
CA LEU A 130 0.34 -26.11 -3.87
C LEU A 130 0.67 -26.70 -2.49
N ASP A 131 1.66 -27.58 -2.43
CA ASP A 131 2.15 -28.22 -1.20
C ASP A 131 3.62 -27.88 -0.87
N ASP A 132 4.34 -27.23 -1.78
CA ASP A 132 5.73 -26.79 -1.62
C ASP A 132 5.99 -25.45 -2.36
N TYR A 133 7.22 -25.20 -2.84
CA TYR A 133 7.56 -24.05 -3.68
C TYR A 133 6.81 -24.04 -5.02
N PHE A 134 6.56 -22.85 -5.57
CA PHE A 134 6.05 -22.70 -6.92
C PHE A 134 6.98 -23.37 -7.94
N PRO A 135 6.48 -24.28 -8.78
CA PRO A 135 7.31 -24.95 -9.78
C PRO A 135 7.70 -23.97 -10.90
N PRO A 136 8.94 -24.07 -11.42
CA PRO A 136 9.30 -23.38 -12.65
C PRO A 136 8.52 -23.97 -13.83
N ILE A 137 7.92 -23.12 -14.66
CA ILE A 137 7.37 -23.54 -15.96
C ILE A 137 8.41 -23.22 -17.02
N TYR A 138 9.05 -24.26 -17.57
CA TYR A 138 10.02 -24.10 -18.65
C TYR A 138 9.36 -24.05 -20.03
N ASP A 139 8.28 -24.81 -20.21
CA ASP A 139 7.51 -24.90 -21.46
C ASP A 139 6.11 -24.30 -21.25
N VAL A 140 6.02 -22.97 -21.36
CA VAL A 140 4.74 -22.26 -21.24
C VAL A 140 3.86 -22.58 -22.45
N PRO A 141 2.63 -23.12 -22.27
CA PRO A 141 1.72 -23.38 -23.37
C PRO A 141 1.45 -22.12 -24.21
N SER A 142 1.27 -22.28 -25.53
CA SER A 142 1.05 -21.14 -26.43
C SER A 142 -0.26 -20.38 -26.17
N ASP A 143 -1.21 -21.01 -25.48
CA ASP A 143 -2.49 -20.46 -25.03
C ASP A 143 -2.46 -19.99 -23.57
N ALA A 144 -1.28 -19.97 -22.94
CA ALA A 144 -1.15 -19.47 -21.58
C ALA A 144 -1.52 -17.97 -21.52
N PRO A 145 -2.19 -17.52 -20.45
CA PRO A 145 -2.51 -16.11 -20.28
C PRO A 145 -1.24 -15.24 -20.18
N GLY A 146 -1.24 -14.07 -20.84
CA GLY A 146 -0.12 -13.13 -20.86
C GLY A 146 -0.19 -12.02 -19.80
N TRP A 147 -0.75 -12.32 -18.63
CA TRP A 147 -0.83 -11.38 -17.52
C TRP A 147 0.42 -11.36 -16.64
#